data_AF-A0A6U6CG92-F1
#
_entry.id   AF-A0A6U6CG92-F1
#
_cell.length_a   1.000
_cell.length_b   1.000
_cell.length_c   1.000
_cell.angle_alpha   90.00
_cell.angle_beta   90.00
_cell.angle_gamma   90.00
#
_symmetry.space_group_name_H-M   'P 1'
#
loop_
_entity.id
_entity.type
_entity.pdbx_description
1 polymer ?
#
loop_
_entity_poly.entity_id
_entity_poly.type
_entity_poly.pdbx_seq_one_letter_code
_entity_poly.pdbx_strand_id
1 'polypeptide(L)'
;MRLTAISDPLIGLAFCVLSSILSSEFCRHFVTKNRLYAAPLFSLHALIPMCLNDKTEAAVCCVLSSTLVTWWGTARVIALLSGHGPLASANTQRSLGLFWMSYFLPINLKRGSNQELVQLGGTERYQKGFTLVGRFMYKLLGLLLLLYSLDKCETLEHLSHACSKGTLIGDVCWSFVVLLTASGLMDFPAGLVCLLGMDVEEHFASPLLSSSLRDFWGHRWNMTAARLLRHGCFNPLKKLNLSNSVAAVFTFAVSGVFHEAILWYGSRSKQGCLRGYWLLFFLLQALVVLTAAIQT
;
A
#
# COMPACT_ATOMS: atom_id res chain seq x y z
N MET A 1 9.89 22.83 16.43
CA MET A 1 8.82 22.44 15.48
C MET A 1 8.50 23.64 14.57
N ARG A 2 9.21 23.82 13.44
CA ARG A 2 8.82 24.82 12.42
C ARG A 2 8.13 24.06 11.30
N LEU A 3 6.79 24.20 11.19
CA LEU A 3 5.93 23.70 10.10
C LEU A 3 6.23 24.38 8.75
N THR A 4 7.51 24.46 8.38
CA THR A 4 7.99 25.13 7.16
C THR A 4 8.00 24.23 5.93
N ALA A 5 7.77 22.92 6.11
CA ALA A 5 7.65 21.97 5.00
C ALA A 5 6.26 22.02 4.33
N ILE A 6 5.22 22.54 5.01
CA ILE A 6 3.86 22.66 4.47
C ILE A 6 3.64 24.01 3.76
N SER A 7 4.55 24.98 3.94
CA SER A 7 4.44 26.31 3.34
C SER A 7 5.01 26.39 1.91
N ASP A 8 5.42 25.29 1.29
CA ASP A 8 5.83 25.31 -0.11
C ASP A 8 4.57 25.45 -1.01
N PRO A 9 4.37 26.60 -1.66
CA PRO A 9 3.19 26.83 -2.51
C PRO A 9 3.08 25.81 -3.64
N LEU A 10 4.19 25.16 -4.05
CA LEU A 10 4.18 24.11 -5.07
C LEU A 10 3.49 22.83 -4.59
N ILE A 11 3.66 22.46 -3.32
CA ILE A 11 2.97 21.30 -2.74
C ILE A 11 1.48 21.60 -2.65
N GLY A 12 1.11 22.78 -2.14
CA GLY A 12 -0.29 23.23 -2.09
C GLY A 12 -0.95 23.24 -3.47
N LEU A 13 -0.28 23.80 -4.47
CA LEU A 13 -0.77 23.82 -5.85
C LEU A 13 -0.89 22.41 -6.44
N ALA A 14 0.07 21.52 -6.20
CA ALA A 14 0.02 20.12 -6.61
C ALA A 14 -1.21 19.42 -6.03
N PHE A 15 -1.49 19.59 -4.74
CA PHE A 15 -2.68 19.04 -4.09
C PHE A 15 -3.98 19.64 -4.63
N CYS A 16 -4.02 20.94 -4.92
CA CYS A 16 -5.16 21.58 -5.55
C CYS A 16 -5.42 21.02 -6.97
N VAL A 17 -4.36 20.85 -7.78
CA VAL A 17 -4.47 20.27 -9.13
C VAL A 17 -4.89 18.80 -9.07
N LEU A 18 -4.28 18.02 -8.17
CA LEU A 18 -4.69 16.65 -7.83
C LEU A 18 -6.18 16.60 -7.48
N SER A 19 -6.62 17.48 -6.58
CA SER A 19 -8.01 17.62 -6.14
C SER A 19 -8.94 17.90 -7.30
N SER A 20 -8.64 18.92 -8.11
CA SER A 20 -9.48 19.33 -9.23
C SER A 20 -9.60 18.24 -10.30
N ILE A 21 -8.50 17.58 -10.65
CA ILE A 21 -8.48 16.52 -11.67
C ILE A 21 -9.23 15.28 -11.19
N LEU A 22 -9.03 14.90 -9.92
CA LEU A 22 -9.50 13.63 -9.41
C LEU A 22 -10.91 13.68 -8.83
N SER A 23 -11.34 14.82 -8.29
CA SER A 23 -12.68 14.97 -7.69
C SER A 23 -13.77 15.30 -8.72
N SER A 24 -13.41 15.93 -9.84
CA SER A 24 -14.37 16.27 -10.91
C SER A 24 -14.73 15.04 -11.75
N GLU A 25 -16.02 14.74 -11.88
CA GLU A 25 -16.51 13.67 -12.77
C GLU A 25 -16.08 13.90 -14.22
N PHE A 26 -16.12 15.15 -14.67
CA PHE A 26 -15.69 15.55 -16.00
C PHE A 26 -14.21 15.24 -16.22
N CYS A 27 -13.35 15.65 -15.30
CA CYS A 27 -11.90 15.40 -15.41
C CYS A 27 -11.59 13.90 -15.33
N ARG A 28 -12.28 13.13 -14.48
CA ARG A 28 -12.12 11.67 -14.45
C ARG A 28 -12.52 11.01 -15.75
N HIS A 29 -13.68 11.36 -16.32
CA HIS A 29 -14.12 10.83 -17.61
C HIS A 29 -13.15 11.20 -18.73
N PHE A 30 -12.62 12.41 -18.71
CA PHE A 30 -11.63 12.87 -19.68
C PHE A 30 -10.30 12.12 -19.57
N VAL A 31 -9.80 11.92 -18.34
CA VAL A 31 -8.56 11.20 -18.04
C VAL A 31 -8.67 9.70 -18.36
N THR A 32 -9.82 9.08 -18.13
CA THR A 32 -10.03 7.65 -18.48
C THR A 32 -10.15 7.45 -19.99
N LYS A 33 -10.74 8.42 -20.72
CA LYS A 33 -10.82 8.40 -22.19
C LYS A 33 -9.46 8.67 -22.84
N ASN A 34 -8.70 9.62 -22.29
CA ASN A 34 -7.39 10.03 -22.79
C ASN A 34 -6.32 9.86 -21.70
N ARG A 35 -5.74 8.67 -21.63
CA ARG A 35 -4.81 8.25 -20.57
C ARG A 35 -3.56 9.14 -20.44
N LEU A 36 -3.17 9.85 -21.50
CA LEU A 36 -2.03 10.78 -21.50
C LEU A 36 -2.21 11.92 -20.47
N TYR A 37 -3.44 12.32 -20.16
CA TYR A 37 -3.69 13.37 -19.16
C TYR A 37 -3.45 12.92 -17.72
N ALA A 38 -3.16 11.64 -17.47
CA ALA A 38 -2.66 11.17 -16.18
C ALA A 38 -1.14 11.40 -16.02
N ALA A 39 -0.39 11.76 -17.07
CA ALA A 39 1.05 11.97 -16.96
C ALA A 39 1.46 13.04 -15.93
N PRO A 40 0.82 14.24 -15.87
CA PRO A 40 1.13 15.23 -14.84
C PRO A 40 0.88 14.68 -13.42
N LEU A 41 -0.16 13.87 -13.26
CA LEU A 41 -0.52 13.24 -12.00
C LEU A 41 0.55 12.25 -11.52
N PHE A 42 1.06 11.43 -12.43
CA PHE A 42 2.18 10.52 -12.12
C PHE A 42 3.48 11.27 -11.82
N SER A 43 3.77 12.36 -12.54
CA SER A 43 4.91 13.21 -12.25
C SER A 43 4.79 13.83 -10.85
N LEU A 44 3.62 14.33 -10.47
CA LEU A 44 3.37 14.84 -9.12
C LEU A 44 3.61 13.77 -8.05
N HIS A 45 3.13 12.54 -8.28
CA HIS A 45 3.34 11.45 -7.32
C HIS A 45 4.81 11.07 -7.13
N ALA A 46 5.63 11.20 -8.18
CA ALA A 46 7.06 10.97 -8.08
C ALA A 46 7.78 12.15 -7.38
N LEU A 47 7.35 13.38 -7.63
CA LEU A 47 8.04 14.58 -7.13
C LEU A 47 7.69 14.93 -5.68
N ILE A 48 6.47 14.64 -5.20
CA ILE A 48 6.02 15.02 -3.85
C ILE A 48 6.99 14.54 -2.74
N PRO A 49 7.45 13.27 -2.71
CA PRO A 49 8.41 12.84 -1.69
C PRO A 49 9.78 13.54 -1.80
N MET A 50 10.17 13.99 -3.00
CA MET A 50 11.43 14.72 -3.22
C MET A 50 11.40 16.12 -2.64
N CYS A 51 10.24 16.78 -2.65
CA CYS A 51 10.07 18.13 -2.13
C CYS A 51 10.15 18.23 -0.59
N LEU A 52 10.13 17.10 0.12
CA LEU A 52 10.30 17.08 1.58
C LEU A 52 11.79 17.24 1.93
N ASN A 53 12.08 18.11 2.91
CA ASN A 53 13.43 18.60 3.25
C ASN A 53 14.37 17.48 3.78
N ASP A 54 15.69 17.65 3.82
CA ASP A 54 16.64 16.56 4.14
C ASP A 54 16.90 16.29 5.64
N LYS A 55 16.06 16.80 6.55
CA LYS A 55 16.24 16.59 8.00
C LYS A 55 15.77 15.20 8.42
N THR A 56 16.29 14.64 9.52
CA THR A 56 15.91 13.30 10.03
C THR A 56 14.39 13.13 10.24
N GLU A 57 13.71 14.18 10.72
CA GLU A 57 12.23 14.21 10.84
C GLU A 57 11.52 14.04 9.49
N ALA A 58 12.18 14.44 8.40
CA ALA A 58 11.64 14.33 7.06
C ALA A 58 11.86 12.96 6.42
N ALA A 59 12.74 12.09 6.94
CA ALA A 59 12.88 10.72 6.43
C ALA A 59 11.57 9.93 6.62
N VAL A 60 10.95 10.04 7.80
CA VAL A 60 9.63 9.44 8.06
C VAL A 60 8.56 10.05 7.15
N CYS A 61 8.55 11.37 6.96
CA CYS A 61 7.65 12.02 6.02
C CYS A 61 7.89 11.58 4.58
N CYS A 62 9.13 11.33 4.16
CA CYS A 62 9.48 10.80 2.84
C CYS A 62 8.97 9.37 2.65
N VAL A 63 9.14 8.48 3.65
CA VAL A 63 8.59 7.11 3.60
C VAL A 63 7.07 7.13 3.56
N LEU A 64 6.42 7.95 4.40
CA LEU A 64 4.96 8.06 4.42
C LEU A 64 4.41 8.64 3.11
N SER A 65 4.99 9.73 2.60
CA SER A 65 4.57 10.33 1.34
C SER A 65 4.82 9.42 0.14
N SER A 66 5.98 8.76 0.07
CA SER A 66 6.25 7.79 -1.01
C SER A 66 5.31 6.58 -0.94
N THR A 67 4.99 6.09 0.26
CA THR A 67 4.02 5.00 0.42
C THR A 67 2.61 5.45 0.02
N LEU A 68 2.09 6.54 0.59
CA LEU A 68 0.69 6.96 0.40
C LEU A 68 0.45 7.58 -0.98
N VAL A 69 1.39 8.37 -1.50
CA VAL A 69 1.24 9.10 -2.76
C VAL A 69 1.87 8.32 -3.91
N THR A 70 3.16 8.02 -3.83
CA THR A 70 3.87 7.38 -4.94
C THR A 70 3.37 5.96 -5.18
N TRP A 71 3.20 5.14 -4.14
CA TRP A 71 2.67 3.79 -4.30
C TRP A 71 1.14 3.75 -4.35
N TRP A 72 0.45 4.03 -3.24
CA TRP A 72 -1.00 3.85 -3.16
C TRP A 72 -1.76 4.77 -4.12
N GLY A 73 -1.41 6.06 -4.17
CA GLY A 73 -1.99 7.03 -5.10
C GLY A 73 -1.83 6.60 -6.55
N THR A 74 -0.62 6.30 -6.99
CA THR A 74 -0.35 5.84 -8.37
C THR A 74 -1.09 4.56 -8.70
N ALA A 75 -1.06 3.55 -7.84
CA ALA A 75 -1.75 2.28 -8.07
C ALA A 75 -3.27 2.47 -8.22
N ARG A 76 -3.86 3.40 -7.47
CA ARG A 76 -5.29 3.74 -7.58
C ARG A 76 -5.63 4.48 -8.85
N VAL A 77 -4.77 5.39 -9.30
CA VAL A 77 -4.92 6.08 -10.58
C VAL A 77 -4.80 5.08 -11.73
N ILE A 78 -3.83 4.16 -11.70
CA ILE A 78 -3.69 3.11 -12.72
C ILE A 78 -4.95 2.21 -12.75
N ALA A 79 -5.47 1.83 -11.58
CA ALA A 79 -6.71 1.07 -11.50
C ALA A 79 -7.89 1.87 -12.10
N LEU A 80 -8.00 3.16 -11.79
CA LEU A 80 -9.03 4.06 -12.35
C LEU A 80 -8.94 4.16 -13.88
N LEU A 81 -7.73 4.32 -14.44
CA LEU A 81 -7.49 4.32 -15.90
C LEU A 81 -7.86 3.00 -16.57
N SER A 82 -7.86 1.92 -15.80
CA SER A 82 -8.29 0.59 -16.22
C SER A 82 -9.81 0.38 -16.06
N GLY A 83 -10.55 1.40 -15.59
CA GLY A 83 -11.98 1.36 -15.33
C GLY A 83 -12.38 0.57 -14.08
N HIS A 84 -11.43 0.31 -13.17
CA HIS A 84 -11.61 -0.52 -11.98
C HIS A 84 -11.09 0.17 -10.72
N GLY A 85 -11.21 -0.50 -9.57
CA GLY A 85 -10.66 -0.03 -8.30
C GLY A 85 -11.55 0.94 -7.53
N PRO A 86 -11.11 1.38 -6.35
CA PRO A 86 -11.94 2.13 -5.41
C PRO A 86 -12.39 3.49 -5.94
N LEU A 87 -11.55 4.17 -6.74
CA LEU A 87 -11.86 5.48 -7.31
C LEU A 87 -12.89 5.43 -8.45
N ALA A 88 -13.05 4.27 -9.10
CA ALA A 88 -14.05 4.06 -10.15
C ALA A 88 -15.44 3.71 -9.58
N SER A 89 -15.57 3.52 -8.26
CA SER A 89 -16.82 3.12 -7.64
C SER A 89 -17.81 4.30 -7.56
N ALA A 90 -19.08 4.05 -7.91
CA ALA A 90 -20.14 5.07 -7.89
C ALA A 90 -20.35 5.68 -6.49
N ASN A 91 -20.12 4.92 -5.41
CA ASN A 91 -20.25 5.44 -4.04
C ASN A 91 -19.15 6.45 -3.71
N THR A 92 -17.92 6.18 -4.16
CA THR A 92 -16.78 7.09 -3.98
C THR A 92 -16.96 8.39 -4.76
N GLN A 93 -17.76 8.37 -5.83
CA GLN A 93 -18.06 9.56 -6.65
C GLN A 93 -19.12 10.49 -6.04
N ARG A 94 -19.91 10.01 -5.07
CA ARG A 94 -20.99 10.80 -4.43
C ARG A 94 -20.51 11.75 -3.34
N SER A 95 -19.34 11.52 -2.75
CA SER A 95 -18.82 12.33 -1.66
C SER A 95 -17.32 12.58 -1.81
N LEU A 96 -16.93 13.85 -1.76
CA LEU A 96 -15.52 14.26 -1.78
C LEU A 96 -14.73 13.66 -0.61
N GLY A 97 -15.37 13.48 0.55
CA GLY A 97 -14.74 12.84 1.72
C GLY A 97 -14.42 11.37 1.46
N LEU A 98 -15.38 10.63 0.91
CA LEU A 98 -15.17 9.22 0.54
C LEU A 98 -14.13 9.07 -0.56
N PHE A 99 -14.10 10.03 -1.50
CA PHE A 99 -13.06 10.10 -2.52
C PHE A 99 -11.67 10.18 -1.89
N TRP A 100 -11.43 11.16 -1.02
CA TRP A 100 -10.13 11.36 -0.40
C TRP A 100 -9.72 10.25 0.57
N MET A 101 -10.67 9.71 1.33
CA MET A 101 -10.44 8.51 2.15
C MET A 101 -10.02 7.33 1.28
N SER A 102 -10.74 7.09 0.18
CA SER A 102 -10.39 6.03 -0.77
C SER A 102 -9.09 6.29 -1.52
N TYR A 103 -8.64 7.54 -1.59
CA TYR A 103 -7.42 7.94 -2.30
C TYR A 103 -6.17 7.81 -1.42
N PHE A 104 -6.21 8.31 -0.19
CA PHE A 104 -5.05 8.36 0.71
C PHE A 104 -4.98 7.20 1.67
N LEU A 105 -6.10 6.78 2.27
CA LEU A 105 -6.06 5.71 3.26
C LEU A 105 -5.88 4.38 2.54
N PRO A 106 -5.00 3.48 2.97
CA PRO A 106 -4.73 2.23 2.27
C PRO A 106 -5.81 1.17 2.54
N ILE A 107 -7.08 1.55 2.37
CA ILE A 107 -8.27 0.74 2.63
C ILE A 107 -9.02 0.41 1.34
N ASN A 108 -9.80 -0.68 1.40
CA ASN A 108 -10.85 -0.96 0.42
C ASN A 108 -12.21 -0.95 1.12
N LEU A 109 -13.07 -0.03 0.73
CA LEU A 109 -14.46 -0.01 1.19
C LEU A 109 -15.22 -1.18 0.56
N LYS A 110 -15.96 -1.92 1.38
CA LYS A 110 -16.88 -2.95 0.88
C LYS A 110 -18.01 -2.26 0.10
N ARG A 111 -18.23 -2.73 -1.12
CA ARG A 111 -19.30 -2.24 -1.98
C ARG A 111 -20.62 -2.85 -1.54
N GLY A 112 -21.33 -2.19 -0.63
CA GLY A 112 -22.72 -2.53 -0.35
C GLY A 112 -23.67 -1.86 -1.34
N SER A 113 -24.71 -2.57 -1.76
CA SER A 113 -25.94 -1.91 -2.21
C SER A 113 -26.48 -1.05 -1.06
N ASN A 114 -27.19 0.05 -1.36
CA ASN A 114 -27.87 0.84 -0.30
C ASN A 114 -28.79 -0.03 0.58
N GLN A 115 -29.19 -1.23 0.13
CA GLN A 115 -29.98 -2.20 0.92
C GLN A 115 -29.13 -3.05 1.87
N GLU A 116 -27.95 -3.53 1.48
CA GLU A 116 -27.07 -4.29 2.40
C GLU A 116 -26.37 -3.40 3.44
N LEU A 117 -26.08 -2.14 3.08
CA LEU A 117 -25.59 -1.14 4.03
C LEU A 117 -26.64 -0.75 5.10
N VAL A 118 -27.91 -1.10 4.88
CA VAL A 118 -28.99 -0.94 5.86
C VAL A 118 -29.22 -2.24 6.64
N GLN A 119 -28.92 -3.40 6.05
CA GLN A 119 -29.12 -4.72 6.68
C GLN A 119 -27.97 -5.19 7.58
N LEU A 120 -26.72 -4.80 7.32
CA LEU A 120 -25.62 -4.95 8.30
C LEU A 120 -25.83 -3.92 9.40
N GLY A 121 -26.45 -4.34 10.50
CA GLY A 121 -26.76 -3.49 11.65
C GLY A 121 -25.54 -2.71 12.12
N GLY A 122 -25.69 -1.40 12.36
CA GLY A 122 -24.58 -0.50 12.69
C GLY A 122 -23.65 -1.04 13.76
N THR A 123 -24.19 -1.76 14.75
CA THR A 123 -23.47 -2.44 15.83
C THR A 123 -22.32 -3.33 15.35
N GLU A 124 -22.51 -4.13 14.29
CA GLU A 124 -21.48 -5.05 13.78
C GLU A 124 -20.28 -4.29 13.19
N ARG A 125 -20.53 -3.16 12.52
CA ARG A 125 -19.47 -2.30 11.97
C ARG A 125 -18.65 -1.63 13.06
N TYR A 126 -19.32 -1.10 14.09
CA TYR A 126 -18.62 -0.51 15.22
C TYR A 126 -17.79 -1.56 15.96
N GLN A 127 -18.34 -2.76 16.19
CA GLN A 127 -17.62 -3.87 16.81
C GLN A 127 -16.40 -4.29 16.00
N LYS A 128 -16.52 -4.36 14.67
CA LYS A 128 -15.39 -4.59 13.78
C LYS A 128 -14.35 -3.47 13.86
N GLY A 129 -14.79 -2.21 13.93
CA GLY A 129 -13.93 -1.04 14.12
C GLY A 129 -13.10 -1.13 15.41
N PHE A 130 -13.76 -1.37 16.55
CA PHE A 130 -13.08 -1.59 17.83
C PHE A 130 -12.12 -2.79 17.79
N THR A 131 -12.52 -3.87 17.14
CA THR A 131 -11.67 -5.05 16.95
C THR A 131 -10.40 -4.70 16.18
N LEU A 132 -10.51 -3.96 15.07
CA LEU A 132 -9.36 -3.54 14.26
C LEU A 132 -8.45 -2.56 15.01
N VAL A 133 -9.01 -1.61 15.75
CA VAL A 133 -8.22 -0.70 16.60
C VAL A 133 -7.49 -1.49 17.71
N GLY A 134 -8.17 -2.44 18.36
CA GLY A 134 -7.55 -3.35 19.31
C GLY A 134 -6.44 -4.19 18.69
N ARG A 135 -6.64 -4.67 17.44
CA ARG A 135 -5.61 -5.37 16.65
C ARG A 135 -4.38 -4.52 16.43
N PHE A 136 -4.57 -3.27 16.04
CA PHE A 136 -3.47 -2.32 15.92
C PHE A 136 -2.73 -2.13 17.26
N MET A 137 -3.44 -1.95 18.37
CA MET A 137 -2.81 -1.71 19.68
C MET A 137 -1.94 -2.87 20.16
N TYR A 138 -2.44 -4.12 20.09
CA TYR A 138 -1.61 -5.25 20.52
C TYR A 138 -0.44 -5.51 19.57
N LYS A 139 -0.60 -5.27 18.25
CA LYS A 139 0.51 -5.38 17.28
C LYS A 139 1.56 -4.31 17.51
N LEU A 140 1.14 -3.09 17.82
CA LEU A 140 2.04 -1.99 18.17
C LEU A 140 2.82 -2.33 19.45
N LEU A 141 2.13 -2.82 20.49
CA LEU A 141 2.78 -3.27 21.71
C LEU A 141 3.78 -4.41 21.42
N GLY A 142 3.37 -5.43 20.67
CA GLY A 142 4.25 -6.53 20.28
C GLY A 142 5.46 -6.08 19.46
N LEU A 143 5.28 -5.12 18.56
CA LEU A 143 6.35 -4.50 17.79
C LEU A 143 7.32 -3.73 18.70
N LEU A 144 6.80 -2.90 19.61
CA LEU A 144 7.64 -2.14 20.55
C LEU A 144 8.40 -3.05 21.50
N LEU A 145 7.78 -4.12 22.00
CA LEU A 145 8.44 -5.12 22.82
C LEU A 145 9.51 -5.86 22.03
N LEU A 146 9.22 -6.28 20.80
CA LEU A 146 10.21 -6.91 19.92
C LEU A 146 11.38 -5.96 19.68
N LEU A 147 11.14 -4.71 19.30
CA LEU A 147 12.19 -3.71 19.08
C LEU A 147 12.98 -3.42 20.35
N TYR A 148 12.33 -3.34 21.51
CA TYR A 148 12.99 -3.16 22.80
C TYR A 148 13.87 -4.36 23.17
N SER A 149 13.38 -5.58 22.96
CA SER A 149 14.16 -6.81 23.14
C SER A 149 15.34 -6.88 22.17
N LEU A 150 15.16 -6.39 20.94
CA LEU A 150 16.23 -6.29 19.94
C LEU A 150 17.28 -5.23 20.33
N ASP A 151 16.88 -4.13 20.96
CA ASP A 151 17.77 -3.05 21.43
C ASP A 151 18.56 -3.45 22.69
N LYS A 152 17.94 -4.19 23.62
CA LYS A 152 18.53 -4.55 24.92
C LYS A 152 19.44 -5.77 24.93
N CYS A 153 19.43 -6.59 23.88
CA CYS A 153 20.31 -7.74 23.83
C CYS A 153 21.72 -7.27 23.43
N GLU A 154 22.72 -7.31 24.31
CA GLU A 154 24.13 -7.04 23.93
C GLU A 154 24.65 -8.02 22.86
N THR A 155 24.05 -9.21 22.75
CA THR A 155 24.25 -10.20 21.69
C THR A 155 23.81 -9.72 20.29
N LEU A 156 23.19 -8.53 20.17
CA LEU A 156 22.60 -7.99 18.95
C LEU A 156 23.44 -6.96 18.22
N GLU A 157 24.64 -6.60 18.69
CA GLU A 157 25.66 -6.08 17.77
C GLU A 157 25.97 -7.18 16.74
N HIS A 158 26.06 -8.45 17.19
CA HIS A 158 26.17 -9.62 16.33
C HIS A 158 24.93 -9.93 15.51
N LEU A 159 23.71 -9.53 15.91
CA LEU A 159 22.45 -9.87 15.22
C LEU A 159 21.96 -8.73 14.30
N SER A 160 22.32 -7.48 14.56
CA SER A 160 22.45 -6.41 13.55
C SER A 160 23.53 -6.78 12.53
N HIS A 161 24.67 -7.30 13.00
CA HIS A 161 25.65 -7.95 12.12
C HIS A 161 25.10 -9.23 11.46
N ALA A 162 24.12 -9.92 12.05
CA ALA A 162 23.57 -11.17 11.53
C ALA A 162 22.41 -10.94 10.56
N CYS A 163 21.60 -9.90 10.73
CA CYS A 163 20.68 -9.39 9.72
C CYS A 163 21.46 -8.85 8.51
N SER A 164 22.67 -8.30 8.73
CA SER A 164 23.58 -7.96 7.62
C SER A 164 24.42 -9.15 7.10
N LYS A 165 24.55 -10.25 7.86
CA LYS A 165 25.23 -11.51 7.46
C LYS A 165 24.28 -12.67 7.08
N GLY A 166 22.96 -12.47 7.11
CA GLY A 166 21.93 -13.46 6.73
C GLY A 166 21.77 -14.67 7.65
N THR A 167 21.60 -14.50 8.97
CA THR A 167 21.24 -15.63 9.84
C THR A 167 19.73 -15.87 9.89
N LEU A 168 19.34 -17.15 10.01
CA LEU A 168 17.93 -17.55 10.08
C LEU A 168 17.16 -16.84 11.20
N ILE A 169 17.76 -16.67 12.38
CA ILE A 169 17.12 -16.00 13.52
C ILE A 169 16.87 -14.52 13.21
N GLY A 170 17.84 -13.84 12.60
CA GLY A 170 17.69 -12.45 12.17
C GLY A 170 16.59 -12.29 11.13
N ASP A 171 16.56 -13.16 10.13
CA ASP A 171 15.55 -13.16 9.07
C ASP A 171 14.13 -13.40 9.61
N VAL A 172 13.99 -14.31 10.58
CA VAL A 172 12.71 -14.57 11.27
C VAL A 172 12.26 -13.34 12.06
N CYS A 173 13.14 -12.75 12.88
CA CYS A 173 12.83 -11.53 13.63
C CYS A 173 12.41 -10.39 12.69
N TRP A 174 13.16 -10.18 11.60
CA TRP A 174 12.84 -9.17 10.60
C TRP A 174 11.50 -9.42 9.92
N SER A 175 11.17 -10.67 9.61
CA SER A 175 9.87 -11.04 9.05
C SER A 175 8.71 -10.68 9.99
N PHE A 176 8.88 -10.87 11.31
CA PHE A 176 7.90 -10.43 12.30
C PHE A 176 7.78 -8.91 12.39
N VAL A 177 8.89 -8.17 12.34
CA VAL A 177 8.87 -6.70 12.27
C VAL A 177 8.05 -6.25 11.07
N VAL A 178 8.34 -6.78 9.86
CA VAL A 178 7.60 -6.44 8.64
C VAL A 178 6.11 -6.79 8.76
N LEU A 179 5.77 -7.97 9.28
CA LEU A 179 4.38 -8.39 9.46
C LEU A 179 3.61 -7.50 10.44
N LEU A 180 4.19 -7.21 11.61
CA LEU A 180 3.53 -6.39 12.63
C LEU A 180 3.38 -4.95 12.16
N THR A 181 4.41 -4.38 11.54
CA THR A 181 4.35 -3.03 10.98
C THR A 181 3.35 -2.95 9.83
N ALA A 182 3.46 -3.79 8.80
CA ALA A 182 2.60 -3.71 7.62
C ALA A 182 1.12 -3.97 7.97
N SER A 183 0.84 -4.98 8.78
CA SER A 183 -0.54 -5.29 9.15
C SER A 183 -1.12 -4.34 10.19
N GLY A 184 -0.32 -3.86 11.15
CA GLY A 184 -0.76 -2.84 12.11
C GLY A 184 -1.10 -1.51 11.44
N LEU A 185 -0.23 -1.03 10.54
CA LEU A 185 -0.46 0.23 9.80
C LEU A 185 -1.75 0.22 8.96
N MET A 186 -2.21 -0.95 8.54
CA MET A 186 -3.45 -1.11 7.76
C MET A 186 -4.68 -1.28 8.65
N ASP A 187 -4.55 -1.95 9.80
CA ASP A 187 -5.63 -2.15 10.76
C ASP A 187 -6.13 -0.82 11.36
N PHE A 188 -5.24 0.12 11.65
CA PHE A 188 -5.60 1.42 12.25
C PHE A 188 -6.57 2.25 11.39
N PRO A 189 -6.25 2.65 10.14
CA PRO A 189 -7.17 3.42 9.31
C PRO A 189 -8.44 2.63 8.96
N ALA A 190 -8.36 1.30 8.81
CA ALA A 190 -9.53 0.47 8.60
C ALA A 190 -10.48 0.50 9.81
N GLY A 191 -9.94 0.42 11.03
CA GLY A 191 -10.70 0.52 12.27
C GLY A 191 -11.39 1.87 12.43
N LEU A 192 -10.67 2.97 12.17
CA LEU A 192 -11.24 4.32 12.21
C LEU A 192 -12.40 4.48 11.22
N VAL A 193 -12.23 3.99 9.99
CA VAL A 193 -13.27 4.05 8.95
C VAL A 193 -14.49 3.22 9.34
N CYS A 194 -14.29 2.06 9.99
CA CYS A 194 -15.38 1.28 10.55
C CYS A 194 -16.12 1.99 11.70
N LEU A 195 -15.40 2.70 12.55
CA LEU A 195 -15.99 3.55 13.61
C LEU A 195 -16.71 4.78 13.05
N LEU A 196 -16.44 5.17 11.80
CA LEU A 196 -17.21 6.17 11.06
C LEU A 196 -18.45 5.58 10.35
N GLY A 197 -18.78 4.31 10.60
CA GLY A 197 -19.99 3.65 10.09
C GLY A 197 -19.85 2.98 8.72
N MET A 198 -18.63 2.95 8.14
CA MET A 198 -18.35 2.29 6.87
C MET A 198 -17.87 0.85 7.07
N ASP A 199 -18.02 -0.02 6.06
CA ASP A 199 -17.43 -1.37 6.12
C ASP A 199 -16.19 -1.44 5.22
N VAL A 200 -15.14 -2.06 5.73
CA VAL A 200 -13.82 -2.16 5.09
C VAL A 200 -13.49 -3.64 4.90
N GLU A 201 -12.86 -3.98 3.79
CA GLU A 201 -12.37 -5.33 3.56
C GLU A 201 -11.20 -5.68 4.46
N GLU A 202 -10.98 -6.98 4.66
CA GLU A 202 -9.80 -7.45 5.38
C GLU A 202 -8.53 -7.26 4.53
N HIS A 203 -7.47 -6.76 5.17
CA HIS A 203 -6.18 -6.48 4.53
C HIS A 203 -5.22 -7.66 4.64
N PHE A 204 -5.19 -8.31 5.81
CA PHE A 204 -4.31 -9.43 6.13
C PHE A 204 -5.10 -10.54 6.81
N ALA A 205 -5.16 -11.71 6.17
CA ALA A 205 -5.91 -12.87 6.61
C ALA A 205 -4.96 -14.01 7.03
N SER A 206 -4.39 -13.88 8.23
CA SER A 206 -3.46 -14.87 8.83
C SER A 206 -2.39 -15.36 7.83
N PRO A 207 -1.50 -14.47 7.33
CA PRO A 207 -0.55 -14.80 6.25
C PRO A 207 0.41 -15.94 6.59
N LEU A 208 0.75 -16.11 7.87
CA LEU A 208 1.63 -17.20 8.32
C LEU A 208 0.99 -18.60 8.21
N LEU A 209 -0.33 -18.68 8.03
CA LEU A 209 -1.06 -19.94 7.83
C LEU A 209 -1.28 -20.28 6.34
N SER A 210 -0.57 -19.60 5.44
CA SER A 210 -0.67 -19.88 4.00
C SER A 210 -0.14 -21.28 3.68
N SER A 211 -0.85 -22.02 2.83
CA SER A 211 -0.43 -23.35 2.36
C SER A 211 0.48 -23.30 1.13
N SER A 212 0.56 -22.14 0.47
CA SER A 212 1.41 -21.90 -0.70
C SER A 212 1.71 -20.41 -0.86
N LEU A 213 2.74 -20.05 -1.62
CA LEU A 213 3.01 -18.64 -1.94
C LEU A 213 1.92 -17.98 -2.78
N ARG A 214 1.19 -18.76 -3.59
CA ARG A 214 -0.01 -18.27 -4.29
C ARG A 214 -1.08 -17.85 -3.29
N ASP A 215 -1.32 -18.66 -2.26
CA ASP A 215 -2.26 -18.34 -1.19
C ASP A 215 -1.80 -17.12 -0.37
N PHE A 216 -0.51 -17.08 -0.02
CA PHE A 216 0.12 -15.94 0.66
C PHE A 216 -0.12 -14.62 -0.08
N TRP A 217 0.39 -14.50 -1.32
CA TRP A 217 0.33 -13.24 -2.07
C TRP A 217 -1.05 -12.92 -2.64
N GLY A 218 -1.89 -13.95 -2.90
CA GLY A 218 -3.19 -13.77 -3.54
C GLY A 218 -4.34 -13.50 -2.57
N HIS A 219 -4.29 -14.09 -1.37
CA HIS A 219 -5.48 -14.16 -0.50
C HIS A 219 -5.24 -13.81 0.96
N ARG A 220 -3.97 -13.64 1.39
CA ARG A 220 -3.68 -13.45 2.83
C ARG A 220 -2.77 -12.26 3.15
N TRP A 221 -1.87 -11.91 2.25
CA TRP A 221 -0.94 -10.79 2.41
C TRP A 221 -1.40 -9.57 1.63
N ASN A 222 -1.66 -8.47 2.32
CA ASN A 222 -2.01 -7.16 1.74
C ASN A 222 -2.97 -7.28 0.54
N MET A 223 -4.16 -7.82 0.79
CA MET A 223 -5.18 -8.09 -0.24
C MET A 223 -5.59 -6.81 -0.99
N THR A 224 -5.50 -5.66 -0.33
CA THR A 224 -5.75 -4.35 -0.95
C THR A 224 -4.72 -4.04 -2.03
N ALA A 225 -3.43 -4.22 -1.77
CA ALA A 225 -2.39 -4.06 -2.79
C ALA A 225 -2.54 -5.10 -3.91
N ALA A 226 -2.76 -6.37 -3.57
CA ALA A 226 -2.97 -7.44 -4.55
C ALA A 226 -4.11 -7.12 -5.51
N ARG A 227 -5.23 -6.58 -5.00
CA ARG A 227 -6.37 -6.15 -5.80
C ARG A 227 -6.05 -4.97 -6.72
N LEU A 228 -5.37 -3.93 -6.21
CA LEU A 228 -5.00 -2.77 -7.03
C LEU A 228 -4.08 -3.19 -8.18
N LEU A 229 -3.08 -4.01 -7.89
CA LEU A 229 -2.16 -4.55 -8.90
C LEU A 229 -2.88 -5.48 -9.89
N ARG A 230 -3.84 -6.28 -9.42
CA ARG A 230 -4.67 -7.10 -10.32
C ARG A 230 -5.50 -6.24 -11.28
N HIS A 231 -6.12 -5.17 -10.79
CA HIS A 231 -6.93 -4.27 -11.61
C HIS A 231 -6.11 -3.38 -12.54
N GLY A 232 -4.95 -2.91 -12.07
CA GLY A 232 -4.10 -1.96 -12.80
C GLY A 232 -3.06 -2.60 -13.72
N CYS A 233 -2.65 -3.84 -13.44
CA CYS A 233 -1.57 -4.50 -14.17
C CYS A 233 -2.03 -5.84 -14.75
N PHE A 234 -2.45 -6.79 -13.91
CA PHE A 234 -2.74 -8.15 -14.36
C PHE A 234 -3.90 -8.22 -15.38
N ASN A 235 -5.07 -7.69 -15.02
CA ASN A 235 -6.28 -7.76 -15.84
C ASN A 235 -6.12 -7.00 -17.19
N PRO A 236 -5.53 -5.79 -17.25
CA PRO A 236 -5.23 -5.14 -18.52
C PRO A 236 -4.36 -5.98 -19.45
N LEU A 237 -3.31 -6.64 -18.94
CA LEU A 237 -2.46 -7.52 -19.76
C LEU A 237 -3.22 -8.76 -20.24
N LYS A 238 -4.12 -9.31 -19.41
CA LYS A 238 -5.02 -10.39 -19.83
C LYS A 238 -5.96 -9.97 -20.97
N LYS A 239 -6.46 -8.74 -20.95
CA LYS A 239 -7.28 -8.18 -22.04
C LYS A 239 -6.49 -7.99 -23.35
N LEU A 240 -5.17 -7.86 -23.26
CA LEU A 240 -4.26 -7.86 -24.41
C LEU A 240 -3.84 -9.27 -24.86
N ASN A 241 -4.55 -10.31 -24.40
CA ASN A 241 -4.29 -11.72 -24.71
C ASN A 241 -2.90 -12.24 -24.28
N LEU A 242 -2.25 -11.59 -23.31
CA LEU A 242 -1.01 -12.09 -22.74
C LEU A 242 -1.26 -13.29 -21.80
N SER A 243 -0.27 -14.18 -21.71
CA SER A 243 -0.36 -15.37 -20.86
C SER A 243 -0.45 -15.01 -19.37
N ASN A 244 -1.00 -15.93 -18.56
CA ASN A 244 -1.09 -15.72 -17.10
C ASN A 244 0.30 -15.51 -16.48
N SER A 245 1.31 -16.21 -17.00
CA SER A 245 2.70 -16.10 -16.55
C SER A 245 3.27 -14.71 -16.81
N VAL A 246 3.10 -14.18 -18.04
CA VAL A 246 3.57 -12.83 -18.39
C VAL A 246 2.87 -11.77 -17.54
N ALA A 247 1.55 -11.89 -17.40
CA ALA A 247 0.77 -10.97 -16.57
C ALA A 247 1.19 -11.01 -15.10
N ALA A 248 1.46 -12.19 -14.55
CA ALA A 248 1.93 -12.37 -13.18
C ALA A 248 3.33 -11.75 -12.98
N VAL A 249 4.32 -12.11 -13.81
CA VAL A 249 5.69 -11.57 -13.72
C VAL A 249 5.68 -10.05 -13.79
N PHE A 250 4.92 -9.47 -14.74
CA PHE A 250 4.79 -8.02 -14.83
C PHE A 250 4.15 -7.40 -13.57
N THR A 251 3.11 -8.03 -13.03
CA THR A 251 2.42 -7.53 -11.83
C THR A 251 3.34 -7.52 -10.60
N PHE A 252 4.14 -8.57 -10.42
CA PHE A 252 5.16 -8.62 -9.37
C PHE A 252 6.29 -7.62 -9.63
N ALA A 253 6.75 -7.46 -10.87
CA ALA A 253 7.76 -6.47 -11.23
C ALA A 253 7.32 -5.03 -10.87
N VAL A 254 6.07 -4.67 -11.21
CA VAL A 254 5.49 -3.37 -10.83
C VAL A 254 5.46 -3.20 -9.30
N SER A 255 5.10 -4.24 -8.55
CA SER A 255 5.17 -4.20 -7.09
C SER A 255 6.59 -3.96 -6.59
N GLY A 256 7.59 -4.65 -7.16
CA GLY A 256 9.00 -4.47 -6.81
C GLY A 256 9.54 -3.08 -7.10
N VAL A 257 9.14 -2.47 -8.24
CA VAL A 257 9.48 -1.07 -8.56
C VAL A 257 8.94 -0.11 -7.51
N PHE A 258 7.70 -0.29 -7.04
CA PHE A 258 7.14 0.56 -5.98
C PHE A 258 7.92 0.43 -4.66
N HIS A 259 8.30 -0.79 -4.26
CA HIS A 259 9.07 -1.01 -3.04
C HIS A 259 10.49 -0.43 -3.14
N GLU A 260 11.13 -0.57 -4.29
CA GLU A 260 12.44 0.05 -4.57
C GLU A 260 12.32 1.58 -4.47
N ALA A 261 11.27 2.17 -5.03
CA ALA A 261 11.02 3.62 -4.95
C ALA A 261 10.81 4.10 -3.50
N ILE A 262 9.98 3.42 -2.71
CA ILE A 262 9.71 3.80 -1.31
C ILE A 262 10.99 3.82 -0.49
N LEU A 263 11.82 2.80 -0.64
CA LEU A 263 13.06 2.71 0.10
C LEU A 263 14.10 3.70 -0.42
N TRP A 264 14.15 3.93 -1.73
CA TRP A 264 14.97 4.99 -2.30
C TRP A 264 14.61 6.37 -1.71
N TYR A 265 13.32 6.71 -1.65
CA TYR A 265 12.84 7.96 -1.03
C TYR A 265 13.08 8.00 0.48
N GLY A 266 13.00 6.88 1.19
CA GLY A 266 13.24 6.81 2.63
C GLY A 266 14.71 6.89 3.02
N SER A 267 15.59 6.32 2.20
CA SER A 267 17.00 6.09 2.52
C SER A 267 17.94 7.24 2.14
N ARG A 268 17.46 8.43 1.71
CA ARG A 268 18.14 9.64 1.16
C ARG A 268 19.60 9.97 1.59
N SER A 269 20.17 9.29 2.57
CA SER A 269 21.60 9.04 2.72
C SER A 269 22.25 8.40 1.48
N LYS A 270 23.55 8.63 1.31
CA LYS A 270 24.43 8.17 0.21
C LYS A 270 24.45 6.66 -0.07
N GLN A 271 23.71 5.84 0.67
CA GLN A 271 23.62 4.37 0.53
C GLN A 271 22.36 3.89 -0.22
N GLY A 272 21.34 4.74 -0.38
CA GLY A 272 20.11 4.44 -1.13
C GLY A 272 20.32 4.50 -2.64
N CYS A 273 21.07 3.56 -3.21
CA CYS A 273 21.08 3.34 -4.66
C CYS A 273 19.89 2.46 -5.04
N LEU A 274 19.29 2.69 -6.21
CA LEU A 274 18.40 1.73 -6.87
C LEU A 274 19.23 0.48 -7.20
N ARG A 275 19.35 -0.44 -6.24
CA ARG A 275 20.12 -1.68 -6.40
C ARG A 275 19.30 -2.76 -7.06
N GLY A 276 17.98 -2.58 -7.10
CA GLY A 276 17.04 -3.54 -7.70
C GLY A 276 16.81 -4.77 -6.84
N TYR A 277 17.18 -4.74 -5.56
CA TYR A 277 16.99 -5.89 -4.66
C TYR A 277 15.52 -6.20 -4.45
N TRP A 278 14.66 -5.19 -4.36
CA TRP A 278 13.22 -5.43 -4.20
C TRP A 278 12.58 -5.88 -5.51
N LEU A 279 13.00 -5.29 -6.64
CA LEU A 279 12.59 -5.79 -7.95
C LEU A 279 12.96 -7.27 -8.11
N LEU A 280 14.19 -7.64 -7.79
CA LEU A 280 14.66 -9.03 -7.82
C LEU A 280 13.85 -9.92 -6.88
N PHE A 281 13.63 -9.49 -5.63
CA PHE A 281 12.82 -10.22 -4.67
C PHE A 281 11.44 -10.54 -5.24
N PHE A 282 10.70 -9.55 -5.74
CA PHE A 282 9.36 -9.78 -6.28
C PHE A 282 9.39 -10.62 -7.57
N LEU A 283 10.40 -10.48 -8.43
CA LEU A 283 10.56 -11.34 -9.60
C LEU A 283 10.79 -12.81 -9.20
N LEU A 284 11.62 -13.07 -8.20
CA LEU A 284 11.82 -14.41 -7.66
C LEU A 284 10.52 -14.97 -7.08
N GLN A 285 9.77 -14.18 -6.31
CA GLN A 285 8.45 -14.58 -5.81
C GLN A 285 7.49 -14.95 -6.96
N ALA A 286 7.49 -14.19 -8.06
CA ALA A 286 6.67 -14.49 -9.23
C ALA A 286 7.00 -15.87 -9.82
N LEU A 287 8.28 -16.19 -9.96
CA LEU A 287 8.72 -17.50 -10.47
C LEU A 287 8.24 -18.63 -9.57
N VAL A 288 8.36 -18.50 -8.24
CA VAL A 288 7.92 -19.55 -7.31
C VAL A 288 6.38 -19.70 -7.31
N VAL A 289 5.63 -18.60 -7.40
CA VAL A 289 4.16 -18.67 -7.55
C VAL A 289 3.77 -19.39 -8.85
N LEU A 290 4.54 -19.22 -9.93
CA LEU A 290 4.29 -19.86 -11.22
C LEU A 290 4.70 -21.33 -11.25
N THR A 291 5.76 -21.74 -10.55
CA THR A 291 6.11 -23.17 -10.46
C THR A 291 5.11 -23.94 -9.61
N ALA A 292 4.64 -23.35 -8.51
CA ALA A 292 3.58 -23.92 -7.69
C ALA A 292 2.24 -24.04 -8.45
N ALA A 293 2.05 -23.27 -9.53
CA ALA A 293 0.88 -23.33 -10.39
C ALA A 293 0.81 -24.57 -11.28
N ILE A 294 1.98 -25.14 -11.62
CA ILE A 294 2.12 -26.23 -12.59
C ILE A 294 1.87 -27.60 -11.92
N GLN A 295 1.97 -27.65 -10.59
CA GLN A 295 1.81 -28.87 -9.79
C GLN A 295 0.37 -29.13 -9.31
N THR A 296 -0.59 -28.28 -9.69
CA THR A 296 -2.03 -28.38 -9.38
C THR A 296 -2.84 -28.48 -10.65
#